data_AF-A0A920QWV3-F1
#
_entry.id   AF-A0A920QWV3-F1
#
_cell.length_a   1.000
_cell.length_b   1.000
_cell.length_c   1.000
_cell.angle_alpha   90.00
_cell.angle_beta   90.00
_cell.angle_gamma   90.00
#
_symmetry.space_group_name_H-M   'P 1'
#
loop_
_entity.id
_entity.type
_entity.pdbx_description
1 polymer ?
#
loop_
_entity_poly.entity_id
_entity_poly.type
_entity_poly.pdbx_seq_one_letter_code
_entity_poly.pdbx_strand_id
1 'polypeptide(L)'
;MGIKSNIINKTALFLTAVLMFLNLYLIFIWAPNEINLGISQRIFFIHIPLAWLGMISMFILGITSIIYLFTNNTKWDNLAKSTAEIGVLFLSLLY
;
A
#
# COMPACT_ATOMS: atom_id res chain seq x y z
N MET A 1 -5.68 0.99 -28.30
CA MET A 1 -5.50 1.76 -27.05
C MET A 1 -4.44 1.17 -26.09
N GLY A 2 -3.55 0.27 -26.54
CA GLY A 2 -2.59 -0.44 -25.66
C GLY A 2 -1.18 0.16 -25.54
N ILE A 3 -0.76 1.05 -26.44
CA ILE A 3 0.60 1.60 -26.44
C ILE A 3 0.73 2.74 -25.40
N LYS A 4 -0.26 3.65 -25.32
CA LYS A 4 -0.26 4.72 -24.30
C LYS A 4 -0.30 4.18 -22.87
N SER A 5 -1.07 3.11 -22.60
CA SER A 5 -1.14 2.49 -21.28
C SER A 5 0.21 1.93 -20.83
N ASN A 6 0.98 1.31 -21.73
CA ASN A 6 2.31 0.80 -21.40
C ASN A 6 3.31 1.92 -21.08
N ILE A 7 3.27 3.06 -21.81
CA ILE A 7 4.10 4.22 -21.47
C ILE A 7 3.70 4.77 -20.09
N ILE A 8 2.40 4.93 -19.82
CA ILE A 8 1.90 5.44 -18.54
C ILE A 8 2.34 4.54 -17.38
N ASN A 9 2.23 3.22 -17.54
CA ASN A 9 2.65 2.26 -16.53
C ASN A 9 4.17 2.32 -16.30
N LYS A 10 4.98 2.43 -17.36
CA LYS A 10 6.43 2.59 -17.23
C LYS A 10 6.80 3.90 -16.52
N THR A 11 6.15 5.00 -16.85
CA THR A 11 6.39 6.28 -16.17
C THR A 11 5.96 6.23 -14.71
N ALA A 12 4.83 5.58 -14.41
CA ALA A 12 4.36 5.40 -13.04
C ALA A 12 5.32 4.55 -12.22
N LEU A 13 5.80 3.42 -12.76
CA LEU A 13 6.79 2.55 -12.12
C LEU A 13 8.12 3.27 -11.85
N PHE A 14 8.59 4.05 -12.82
CA PHE A 14 9.81 4.84 -12.64
C PHE A 14 9.63 5.89 -11.55
N LEU A 15 8.50 6.60 -11.55
CA LEU A 15 8.20 7.63 -10.56
C LEU A 15 8.04 7.04 -9.15
N THR A 16 7.34 5.92 -9.00
CA THR A 16 7.20 5.26 -7.69
C THR A 16 8.53 4.76 -7.17
N ALA A 17 9.41 4.22 -8.02
CA ALA A 17 10.75 3.81 -7.63
C ALA A 17 11.56 5.01 -7.08
N VAL A 18 11.59 6.13 -7.80
CA VAL A 18 12.29 7.36 -7.37
C VAL A 18 11.74 7.87 -6.04
N LEU A 19 10.42 7.95 -5.89
CA LEU A 19 9.77 8.38 -4.66
C LEU A 19 10.07 7.44 -3.48
N MET A 20 10.18 6.13 -3.72
CA MET A 20 10.51 5.16 -2.67
C MET A 20 11.94 5.35 -2.14
N PHE A 21 12.92 5.54 -3.03
CA PHE A 21 14.30 5.87 -2.62
C PHE A 21 14.38 7.21 -1.88
N LEU A 22 13.64 8.21 -2.34
CA LEU A 22 13.59 9.52 -1.68
C LEU A 22 12.95 9.42 -0.28
N ASN A 23 11.90 8.61 -0.12
CA ASN A 23 11.27 8.36 1.17
C ASN A 23 12.25 7.69 2.15
N LEU A 24 12.94 6.64 1.72
CA LEU A 24 14.00 5.98 2.51
C LEU A 24 15.09 6.99 2.93
N TYR A 25 15.56 7.83 2.01
CA TYR A 25 16.54 8.88 2.32
C TYR A 25 16.04 9.84 3.40
N LEU A 26 14.80 10.32 3.29
CA LEU A 26 14.20 11.23 4.27
C LEU A 26 14.07 10.59 5.66
N ILE A 27 13.64 9.33 5.74
CA ILE A 27 13.50 8.60 7.01
C ILE A 27 14.85 8.41 7.70
N PHE A 28 15.91 8.08 6.96
CA PHE A 28 17.22 7.78 7.56
C PHE A 28 18.10 9.01 7.79
N ILE A 29 18.04 10.03 6.93
CA ILE A 29 18.99 11.15 6.99
C ILE A 29 18.35 12.43 7.54
N TRP A 30 17.11 12.73 7.17
CA TRP A 30 16.46 13.98 7.58
C TRP A 30 15.75 13.84 8.92
N ALA A 31 14.98 12.77 9.13
CA ALA A 31 14.07 12.67 10.27
C ALA A 31 14.79 12.94 11.62
N PRO A 32 14.40 13.99 12.37
CA PRO A 32 14.98 14.27 13.67
C PRO A 32 14.58 13.17 14.65
N ASN A 33 15.53 12.72 15.47
CA ASN A 33 15.23 11.74 16.52
C ASN A 33 14.48 12.45 17.66
N GLU A 34 13.30 11.97 18.05
CA GLU A 34 12.66 12.44 19.28
C GLU A 34 13.48 12.05 20.51
N ILE A 35 13.47 12.96 21.48
CA ILE A 35 14.24 12.92 22.72
C ILE A 35 13.87 11.72 23.60
N ASN A 36 12.62 11.24 23.52
CA ASN A 36 12.10 10.15 24.36
C ASN A 36 12.21 8.75 23.73
N LEU A 37 12.15 8.63 22.40
CA LEU A 37 12.16 7.33 21.70
C LEU A 37 13.45 7.03 20.93
N GLY A 38 14.30 8.04 20.72
CA GLY A 38 15.58 7.89 20.02
C GLY A 38 15.40 7.36 18.59
N ILE A 39 16.27 6.42 18.20
CA ILE A 39 16.30 5.82 16.85
C ILE A 39 15.05 4.97 16.54
N SER A 40 14.42 4.38 17.55
CA SER A 40 13.27 3.48 17.38
C SER A 40 12.03 4.18 16.80
N GLN A 41 11.90 5.49 16.97
CA GLN A 41 10.82 6.28 16.36
C GLN A 41 10.80 6.17 14.84
N ARG A 42 11.97 5.97 14.21
CA ARG A 42 12.08 5.92 12.74
C ARG A 42 11.25 4.80 12.13
N ILE A 43 11.03 3.72 12.89
CA ILE A 43 10.22 2.57 12.47
C ILE A 43 8.75 3.00 12.23
N PHE A 44 8.22 3.97 12.98
CA PHE A 44 6.83 4.42 12.82
C PHE A 44 6.55 5.06 11.47
N PHE A 45 7.54 5.68 10.82
CA PHE A 45 7.38 6.24 9.47
C PHE A 45 7.11 5.16 8.41
N ILE A 46 7.49 3.92 8.67
CA ILE A 46 7.21 2.78 7.78
C ILE A 46 6.01 2.00 8.32
N HIS A 47 5.99 1.71 9.62
CA HIS A 47 4.97 0.90 10.26
C HIS A 47 3.56 1.53 10.17
N ILE A 48 3.40 2.82 10.46
CA ILE A 48 2.07 3.45 10.48
C ILE A 48 1.46 3.46 9.06
N PRO A 49 2.15 3.92 8.00
CA PRO A 49 1.59 3.85 6.65
C PRO A 49 1.26 2.43 6.18
N LEU A 50 2.11 1.44 6.50
CA LEU A 50 1.85 0.03 6.16
C LEU A 50 0.59 -0.48 6.86
N ALA A 51 0.40 -0.15 8.15
CA ALA A 51 -0.79 -0.52 8.92
C ALA A 51 -2.06 0.09 8.32
N TRP A 52 -2.00 1.36 7.93
CA TRP A 52 -3.12 2.03 7.26
C TRP A 52 -3.45 1.39 5.91
N LEU A 53 -2.45 1.09 5.08
CA LEU A 53 -2.66 0.43 3.78
C LEU A 53 -3.27 -0.96 3.95
N GLY A 54 -2.76 -1.77 4.88
CA GLY A 54 -3.33 -3.08 5.20
C GLY A 54 -4.78 -2.98 5.69
N MET A 55 -5.05 -2.06 6.62
CA MET A 55 -6.39 -1.84 7.17
C MET A 55 -7.40 -1.38 6.11
N ILE A 56 -7.03 -0.39 5.28
CA ILE A 56 -7.89 0.09 4.19
C ILE A 56 -8.16 -1.03 3.18
N SER A 57 -7.15 -1.83 2.83
CA SER A 57 -7.32 -2.95 1.92
C SER A 57 -8.32 -3.97 2.50
N MET A 58 -8.18 -4.35 3.76
CA MET A 58 -9.12 -5.27 4.40
C MET A 58 -10.54 -4.69 4.52
N PHE A 59 -10.67 -3.38 4.73
CA PHE A 59 -11.95 -2.70 4.75
C PHE A 59 -12.64 -2.76 3.37
N ILE A 60 -11.91 -2.46 2.30
CA ILE A 60 -12.41 -2.56 0.92
C ILE A 60 -12.74 -4.01 0.56
N LEU A 61 -11.93 -4.98 1.00
CA LEU A 61 -12.20 -6.41 0.85
C LEU A 61 -13.55 -6.78 1.47
N GLY A 62 -13.81 -6.33 2.70
CA GLY A 62 -15.10 -6.57 3.37
C GLY A 62 -16.28 -6.00 2.57
N ILE A 63 -16.17 -4.74 2.13
CA ILE A 63 -17.23 -4.09 1.34
C ILE A 63 -17.46 -4.82 0.01
N THR A 64 -16.40 -5.10 -0.74
CA THR A 64 -16.49 -5.75 -2.06
C THR A 64 -16.99 -7.17 -1.96
N SER A 65 -16.62 -7.91 -0.91
CA SER A 65 -17.16 -9.24 -0.62
C SER A 65 -18.65 -9.20 -0.30
N ILE A 66 -19.12 -8.23 0.48
CA ILE A 66 -20.55 -8.07 0.78
C ILE A 66 -21.33 -7.74 -0.51
N ILE A 67 -20.84 -6.80 -1.31
CA ILE A 67 -21.47 -6.43 -2.60
C ILE A 67 -21.51 -7.62 -3.56
N TYR A 68 -20.45 -8.43 -3.58
CA TYR A 68 -20.39 -9.63 -4.40
C TYR A 68 -21.49 -10.63 -4.01
N LEU A 69 -21.74 -10.86 -2.73
CA LEU A 69 -22.81 -11.75 -2.26
C LEU A 69 -24.20 -11.32 -2.74
N PHE A 70 -24.46 -10.01 -2.82
CA PHE A 70 -25.75 -9.49 -3.31
C PHE A 70 -25.85 -9.45 -4.84
N THR A 71 -24.74 -9.19 -5.54
CA THR A 71 -24.73 -8.92 -6.98
C THR A 71 -24.39 -10.17 -7.81
N ASN A 72 -23.73 -11.17 -7.21
CA ASN A 72 -23.28 -12.41 -7.84
C ASN A 72 -22.50 -12.19 -9.15
N ASN A 73 -21.76 -11.07 -9.23
CA ASN A 73 -21.08 -10.61 -10.43
C ASN A 73 -19.56 -10.74 -10.27
N THR A 74 -18.94 -11.42 -11.24
CA THR A 74 -17.51 -11.77 -11.24
C THR A 74 -16.57 -10.55 -11.19
N LYS A 75 -17.04 -9.36 -11.56
CA LYS A 75 -16.25 -8.12 -11.42
C LYS A 75 -15.93 -7.79 -9.96
N TRP A 76 -16.91 -7.99 -9.06
CA TRP A 76 -16.73 -7.70 -7.63
C TRP A 76 -15.87 -8.78 -6.95
N ASP A 77 -15.96 -10.02 -7.42
CA ASP A 77 -15.10 -11.12 -6.97
C ASP A 77 -13.62 -10.86 -7.32
N ASN A 78 -13.34 -10.48 -8.57
CA ASN A 78 -11.99 -10.13 -9.00
C ASN A 78 -11.41 -8.95 -8.20
N LEU A 79 -12.25 -7.96 -7.87
CA LEU A 79 -11.84 -6.81 -7.07
C LEU A 79 -11.56 -7.21 -5.61
N ALA A 80 -12.42 -8.05 -5.02
CA ALA A 80 -12.23 -8.60 -3.67
C ALA A 80 -10.91 -9.39 -3.61
N LYS A 81 -10.67 -10.29 -4.58
CA LYS A 81 -9.43 -11.08 -4.64
C LYS A 81 -8.18 -10.19 -4.73
N SER A 82 -8.18 -9.22 -5.64
CA SER A 82 -7.05 -8.29 -5.81
C SER A 82 -6.78 -7.51 -4.53
N THR A 83 -7.84 -7.07 -3.84
CA THR A 83 -7.74 -6.33 -2.58
C THR A 83 -7.27 -7.21 -1.43
N ALA A 84 -7.66 -8.50 -1.41
CA ALA A 84 -7.19 -9.47 -0.43
C ALA A 84 -5.67 -9.69 -0.56
N GLU A 85 -5.16 -9.90 -1.78
CA GLU A 85 -3.73 -10.09 -2.02
C GLU A 85 -2.92 -8.87 -1.54
N ILE A 86 -3.37 -7.65 -1.88
CA ILE A 86 -2.72 -6.41 -1.44
C ILE A 86 -2.76 -6.27 0.09
N GLY A 87 -3.90 -6.57 0.72
CA GLY A 87 -4.06 -6.45 2.17
C GLY A 87 -3.17 -7.41 2.93
N VAL A 88 -3.10 -8.67 2.50
CA VAL A 88 -2.23 -9.69 3.11
C VAL A 88 -0.76 -9.33 2.94
N LEU A 89 -0.35 -8.81 1.78
CA LEU A 89 1.02 -8.36 1.55
C LEU A 89 1.42 -7.27 2.55
N PHE A 90 0.62 -6.22 2.69
CA PHE A 90 0.94 -5.12 3.61
C PHE A 90 0.87 -5.54 5.08
N LEU A 91 -0.06 -6.41 5.45
CA LEU A 91 -0.15 -6.91 6.83
C LEU A 91 0.99 -7.87 7.17
N SER A 92 1.45 -8.69 6.22
CA SER A 92 2.60 -9.58 6.45
C SER A 92 3.92 -8.83 6.64
N LEU A 93 4.07 -7.66 6.00
CA LEU A 93 5.23 -6.77 6.16
C LEU A 93 5.29 -6.05 7.52
N LEU A 94 4.18 -6.02 8.27
CA LEU A 94 4.13 -5.41 9.60
C LEU A 94 4.63 -6.33 10.71
N TYR A 95 4.65 -7.64 10.47
CA TYR A 95 4.99 -8.67 11.45
C TYR A 95 6.44 -9.12 11.28
#